data_AF-A0A2N9I0Z0-F1
#
_entry.id   AF-A0A2N9I0Z0-F1
#
_cell.length_a   1.000
_cell.length_b   1.000
_cell.length_c   1.000
_cell.angle_alpha   90.00
_cell.angle_beta   90.00
_cell.angle_gamma   90.00
#
_symmetry.space_group_name_H-M   'P 1'
#
loop_
_entity.id
_entity.type
_entity.pdbx_description
1 polymer ?
#
loop_
_entity_poly.entity_id
_entity_poly.type
_entity_poly.pdbx_seq_one_letter_code
_entity_poly.pdbx_strand_id
1 'polypeptide(L)' 'MESSTLLFNQLKAADPFFLLAGPNVIESEEHVFRMAKHIKNIASKVGLPLVFKSSFDKANRTSSKSFRGPGHG' A
#
# COMPACT_ATOMS: atom_id res chain seq x y z
N MET A 1 -16.92 -10.13 -9.34
CA MET A 1 -17.63 -9.63 -8.14
C MET A 1 -17.23 -10.42 -6.88
N GLU A 2 -17.00 -11.73 -6.97
CA GLU A 2 -16.60 -12.59 -5.83
C GLU A 2 -15.25 -12.25 -5.16
N SER A 3 -14.20 -11.90 -5.92
CA SER A 3 -12.85 -11.75 -5.38
C SER A 3 -12.69 -10.64 -4.33
N SER A 4 -13.41 -9.53 -4.47
CA SER A 4 -13.32 -8.40 -3.52
C SER A 4 -14.00 -8.74 -2.20
N THR A 5 -15.14 -9.43 -2.25
CA THR A 5 -15.86 -9.92 -1.07
C THR A 5 -15.02 -10.94 -0.30
N LEU A 6 -14.33 -11.84 -1.01
CA LEU A 6 -13.41 -12.80 -0.39
C LEU A 6 -12.24 -12.10 0.33
N LEU A 7 -11.58 -11.15 -0.34
CA LEU A 7 -10.51 -10.38 0.28
C LEU A 7 -11.02 -9.62 1.52
N PHE A 8 -12.17 -8.96 1.42
CA PHE A 8 -12.77 -8.25 2.54
C PHE A 8 -13.03 -9.16 3.73
N ASN A 9 -13.64 -10.33 3.51
CA ASN A 9 -13.91 -11.30 4.57
C ASN A 9 -12.62 -11.84 5.20
N GLN A 10 -11.58 -12.11 4.40
CA GLN A 10 -10.27 -12.53 4.91
C GLN A 10 -9.63 -11.46 5.79
N LEU A 11 -9.65 -10.20 5.37
CA LEU A 11 -9.09 -9.10 6.16
C LEU A 11 -9.91 -8.82 7.43
N LYS A 12 -11.24 -8.93 7.35
CA LYS A 12 -12.14 -8.77 8.50
C LYS A 12 -11.94 -9.85 9.56
N ALA A 13 -11.62 -11.07 9.15
CA ALA A 13 -11.36 -12.20 10.05
C ALA A 13 -9.91 -12.29 10.53
N ALA A 14 -9.03 -11.35 10.14
CA ALA A 14 -7.63 -11.36 10.55
C ALA A 14 -7.50 -11.09 12.06
N ASP A 15 -6.80 -11.98 12.76
CA ASP A 15 -6.51 -11.91 14.18
C ASP A 15 -4.98 -12.01 14.39
N PRO A 16 -4.34 -11.09 15.14
CA PRO A 16 -4.93 -9.96 15.87
C PRO A 16 -5.35 -8.78 14.99
N PHE A 17 -4.78 -8.65 13.79
CA PHE A 17 -5.10 -7.62 12.80
C PHE A 17 -4.41 -7.93 11.47
N PHE A 18 -4.66 -7.11 10.44
CA PHE A 18 -3.88 -7.07 9.21
C PHE A 18 -3.13 -5.75 9.08
N LEU A 19 -2.02 -5.76 8.34
CA LEU A 19 -1.22 -4.58 8.07
C LEU A 19 -1.61 -3.94 6.74
N LEU A 20 -1.96 -2.65 6.76
CA LEU A 20 -2.04 -1.82 5.55
C LEU A 20 -0.88 -0.83 5.57
N ALA A 21 0.10 -1.02 4.69
CA ALA A 21 1.36 -0.26 4.76
C ALA A 21 1.99 -0.06 3.38
N GLY A 22 2.79 1.00 3.26
CA GLY A 22 3.55 1.33 2.07
C GLY A 22 3.94 2.81 2.02
N PRO A 23 4.67 3.24 0.99
CA PRO A 23 5.09 4.63 0.85
C PRO A 23 3.88 5.55 0.62
N ASN A 24 3.97 6.78 1.10
CA ASN A 24 2.88 7.76 1.00
C ASN A 24 2.40 7.94 -0.45
N VAL A 25 3.34 8.09 -1.38
CA VAL A 25 3.11 8.28 -2.81
C VAL A 25 4.06 7.38 -3.61
N ILE A 26 3.65 6.99 -4.82
CA ILE A 26 4.51 6.29 -5.78
C ILE A 26 5.55 7.29 -6.31
N GLU A 27 6.83 7.01 -6.10
CA GLU A 27 7.93 7.86 -6.59
C GLU A 27 8.58 7.30 -7.84
N SER A 28 8.81 5.98 -7.86
CA SER A 28 9.27 5.22 -9.02
C SER A 28 8.85 3.76 -8.87
N GLU A 29 8.82 3.02 -9.97
CA GLU A 29 8.53 1.59 -9.98
C GLU A 29 9.51 0.81 -9.08
N GLU A 30 10.81 1.08 -9.23
CA GLU A 30 11.86 0.47 -8.42
C GLU A 30 11.66 0.73 -6.93
N HIS A 31 11.37 1.98 -6.55
CA HIS A 31 11.15 2.33 -5.15
C HIS A 31 9.95 1.57 -4.57
N VAL A 32 8.84 1.51 -5.30
CA VAL A 32 7.63 0.81 -4.88
C VAL A 32 7.89 -0.68 -4.67
N PHE A 33 8.52 -1.35 -5.64
CA PHE A 33 8.80 -2.79 -5.52
C PHE A 33 9.80 -3.10 -4.42
N ARG A 34 10.83 -2.27 -4.24
CA ARG A 34 11.77 -2.38 -3.12
C ARG A 34 11.03 -2.33 -1.79
N MET A 35 10.19 -1.30 -1.58
CA MET A 35 9.41 -1.14 -0.35
C MET A 35 8.44 -2.31 -0.14
N ALA A 36 7.71 -2.72 -1.18
CA ALA A 36 6.79 -3.84 -1.10
C ALA A 36 7.49 -5.14 -0.67
N LYS A 37 8.66 -5.44 -1.24
CA LYS A 37 9.46 -6.62 -0.88
C LYS A 37 9.90 -6.59 0.57
N HIS A 38 10.42 -5.46 1.05
CA HIS A 38 10.85 -5.32 2.44
C HIS A 38 9.69 -5.46 3.43
N ILE A 39 8.58 -4.76 3.19
CA ILE A 39 7.40 -4.80 4.08
C ILE A 39 6.79 -6.21 4.08
N LYS A 40 6.68 -6.86 2.92
CA LYS A 40 6.22 -8.25 2.81
C LYS A 40 7.09 -9.19 3.63
N ASN A 41 8.41 -9.09 3.51
CA ASN A 41 9.34 -9.92 4.26
C ASN A 41 9.16 -9.77 5.78
N ILE A 42 8.92 -8.54 6.26
CA ILE A 42 8.68 -8.28 7.68
C ILE A 42 7.32 -8.86 8.11
N ALA A 43 6.24 -8.54 7.38
CA ALA A 43 4.89 -9.02 7.68
C ALA A 43 4.82 -10.56 7.70
N SER A 44 5.48 -11.23 6.75
CA SER A 44 5.54 -12.69 6.71
C SER A 44 6.29 -13.29 7.89
N LYS A 45 7.36 -12.65 8.40
CA LYS A 45 8.09 -13.13 9.59
C LYS A 45 7.24 -13.13 10.86
N VAL A 46 6.30 -12.18 10.95
CA VAL A 46 5.40 -12.04 12.13
C VAL A 46 4.02 -12.65 11.88
N GLY A 47 3.79 -13.30 10.74
CA GLY A 47 2.53 -13.96 10.42
C GLY A 47 1.36 -13.01 10.11
N LEU A 48 1.61 -11.73 9.83
CA LEU A 48 0.55 -10.75 9.58
C LEU A 48 0.17 -10.70 8.10
N PRO A 49 -1.13 -10.74 7.76
CA PRO A 49 -1.60 -10.42 6.42
C PRO A 49 -1.24 -8.98 6.04
N LEU A 50 -0.79 -8.77 4.81
CA LEU A 50 -0.36 -7.47 4.30
C LEU A 50 -1.19 -7.02 3.09
N VAL A 51 -1.74 -5.81 3.18
CA VAL A 51 -2.22 -5.02 2.04
C VAL A 51 -1.21 -3.91 1.78
N PHE A 52 -0.47 -4.02 0.67
CA PHE A 52 0.45 -2.94 0.28
C PHE A 52 -0.35 -1.76 -0.28
N LYS A 53 -0.11 -0.56 0.24
CA LYS A 53 -0.81 0.67 -0.20
C LYS A 53 0.18 1.77 -0.54
N SER A 54 -0.03 2.42 -1.68
CA SER A 54 0.60 3.70 -2.02
C SER A 54 -0.37 4.56 -2.81
N SER A 55 -0.23 5.89 -2.75
CA SER A 55 -1.03 6.79 -3.57
C SER A 55 -0.37 7.02 -4.93
N PHE A 56 -1.15 6.87 -6.01
CA PHE A 56 -0.71 7.20 -7.37
C PHE A 56 -0.66 8.72 -7.62
N ASP A 57 -1.67 9.42 -7.10
CA ASP A 57 -1.76 10.88 -7.10
C ASP A 57 -2.12 11.38 -5.69
N LYS A 58 -1.52 12.48 -5.25
CA LYS A 58 -1.85 13.13 -3.97
C LYS A 58 -2.37 14.55 -4.21
N ALA A 59 -3.70 14.68 -4.23
CA ALA A 59 -4.42 15.93 -4.53
C ALA A 59 -4.49 16.93 -3.36
N ASN A 60 -4.35 16.49 -2.10
CA ASN A 60 -4.43 17.36 -0.92
C ASN A 60 -3.04 17.92 -0.59
N ARG A 61 -2.74 19.15 -1.02
CA ARG A 61 -1.44 19.78 -0.75
C ARG A 61 -1.54 21.21 -0.24
N THR A 62 -0.64 21.53 0.69
CA THR A 62 -0.40 22.86 1.26
C THR A 62 0.49 23.75 0.36
N SER A 63 1.07 23.21 -0.72
CA SER A 63 1.83 23.97 -1.72
C SER A 63 1.72 23.33 -3.11
N SER A 64 1.61 24.14 -4.15
CA SER A 64 1.44 23.72 -5.54
C SER A 64 2.68 23.01 -6.12
N LYS A 65 3.88 23.25 -5.57
CA LYS A 65 5.17 22.82 -6.15
C LYS A 65 5.66 21.42 -5.76
N SER A 66 4.95 20.68 -4.92
CA SER A 66 5.46 19.38 -4.46
C SER A 66 5.38 18.32 -5.58
N PHE A 67 5.99 17.16 -5.40
CA PHE A 67 5.80 15.99 -6.27
C PHE A 67 4.47 15.27 -5.97
N ARG A 68 3.62 14.92 -6.97
CA ARG A 68 2.32 14.22 -6.73
C ARG A 68 2.33 12.73 -7.04
N GLY A 69 3.45 12.19 -7.51
CA GLY A 69 3.46 10.87 -8.10
C GLY A 69 3.31 10.90 -9.62
N PRO A 70 3.33 9.73 -10.27
CA PRO A 70 3.38 9.58 -11.72
C PRO A 70 2.06 9.95 -12.42
N GLY A 71 0.99 10.26 -11.69
CA GLY A 71 -0.34 10.56 -12.24
C GLY A 71 -0.52 11.89 -12.97
N HIS A 72 0.54 12.49 -13.49
CA HIS A 72 0.45 13.66 -14.36
C HIS A 72 0.66 13.24 -15.81
N GLY A 73 -0.45 13.05 -16.52
CA GLY A 73 -0.55 13.40 -17.93
C GLY A 73 -0.99 14.85 -18.06
#